data_AF-A0A3S9SYU6-F1
#
_entry.id   AF-A0A3S9SYU6-F1
#
_cell.length_a   1.000
_cell.length_b   1.000
_cell.length_c   1.000
_cell.angle_alpha   90.00
_cell.angle_beta   90.00
_cell.angle_gamma   90.00
#
_symmetry.space_group_name_H-M   'P 1'
#
loop_
_entity.id
_entity.type
_entity.pdbx_description
1 polymer ?
#
loop_
_entity_poly.entity_id
_entity_poly.type
_entity_poly.pdbx_seq_one_letter_code
_entity_poly.pdbx_strand_id
1 'polypeptide(L)'
;MQKKVVYFLVIMLLTMSISCIAERNYQIKRIASIGYWPTAFFQAGDVNGDNIPEIIYHLDNFLNLKVNSLINEPVEILDQIDSGSSTSVEIADLNGNGINEIIVGQDSFPAYFGTPYLYVIEFNGKEYKKIWRSSEIGDIIKMWPLNENGKLKFIVYVYRDEKPKNIENIMYILEYTDDFKMKGPIILSGPIVYVGKINDENENGIVVLTKEVSSIDLIRYEATDYRGSRLFNYIIPKVFKLEGDNLVESSEKVPLLETQIWGWLTLDLNNDGKLEYIIGTFDNLKPCFKIFEGDKLVYKSDVLTTKHQKWRLDLAVGDIEGDGKREVVMTFGYKLSYTDDGYQLSEDFKDIFDTYPAIFQIELADVDNDGKDEILFLAGSQDEYEFLMDYQSYLYMLDIE
;
A
#
# COMPACT_ATOMS: atom_id res chain seq x y z
N MET A 1 -59.84 19.27 -26.63
CA MET A 1 -58.58 18.78 -27.23
C MET A 1 -57.31 19.27 -26.53
N GLN A 2 -57.32 20.37 -25.75
CA GLN A 2 -56.11 20.93 -25.12
C GLN A 2 -55.60 20.25 -23.82
N LYS A 3 -56.43 19.48 -23.08
CA LYS A 3 -55.99 18.84 -21.82
C LYS A 3 -55.14 17.56 -21.99
N LYS A 4 -55.16 16.93 -23.18
CA LYS A 4 -54.35 15.72 -23.45
C LYS A 4 -52.90 16.02 -23.87
N VAL A 5 -52.63 17.23 -24.37
CA VAL A 5 -51.28 17.65 -24.81
C VAL A 5 -50.39 18.00 -23.61
N VAL A 6 -50.96 18.54 -22.54
CA VAL A 6 -50.22 18.91 -21.33
C VAL A 6 -49.73 17.68 -20.55
N TYR A 7 -50.52 16.60 -20.48
CA TYR A 7 -50.08 15.34 -19.86
C TYR A 7 -48.95 14.66 -20.62
N PHE A 8 -48.92 14.78 -21.95
CA PHE A 8 -47.86 14.19 -22.78
C PHE A 8 -46.54 14.94 -22.65
N LEU A 9 -46.58 16.28 -22.51
CA LEU A 9 -45.38 17.09 -22.31
C LEU A 9 -44.77 16.92 -20.91
N VAL A 10 -45.60 16.76 -19.87
CA VAL A 10 -45.13 16.55 -18.49
C VAL A 10 -44.53 15.14 -18.31
N ILE A 11 -45.05 14.12 -19.01
CA ILE A 11 -44.44 12.78 -19.02
C ILE A 11 -43.11 12.79 -19.79
N MET A 12 -43.01 13.52 -20.92
CA MET A 12 -41.73 13.66 -21.64
C MET A 12 -40.66 14.40 -20.82
N LEU A 13 -41.03 15.45 -20.07
CA LEU A 13 -40.10 16.18 -19.19
C LEU A 13 -39.70 15.37 -17.94
N LEU A 14 -40.58 14.49 -17.44
CA LEU A 14 -40.26 13.55 -16.35
C LEU A 14 -39.45 12.33 -16.82
N THR A 15 -39.53 11.95 -18.10
CA THR A 15 -38.66 10.89 -18.66
C THR A 15 -37.32 11.42 -19.18
N MET A 16 -37.18 12.72 -19.45
CA MET A 16 -35.89 13.35 -19.80
C MET A 16 -35.04 13.72 -18.57
N SER A 17 -35.52 13.42 -17.36
CA SER A 17 -34.76 13.56 -16.11
C SER A 17 -34.31 12.21 -15.53
N ILE A 18 -34.38 11.14 -16.33
CA ILE A 18 -33.83 9.83 -15.98
C ILE A 18 -32.65 9.55 -16.91
N SER A 19 -31.47 9.51 -16.31
CA SER A 19 -30.20 8.98 -16.83
C SER A 19 -29.46 9.82 -17.87
N CYS A 20 -28.98 11.00 -17.48
CA CYS A 20 -27.57 11.28 -17.75
C CYS A 20 -26.78 10.66 -16.59
N ILE A 21 -26.69 9.34 -16.59
CA ILE A 21 -25.49 8.71 -16.02
C ILE A 21 -24.47 8.96 -17.12
N ALA A 22 -23.54 9.89 -16.90
CA ALA A 22 -22.33 9.87 -17.69
C ALA A 22 -21.76 8.45 -17.52
N GLU A 23 -21.78 7.64 -18.58
CA GLU A 23 -20.97 6.43 -18.59
C GLU A 23 -19.54 6.91 -18.36
N ARG A 24 -19.00 6.71 -17.16
CA ARG A 24 -17.57 6.90 -16.92
C ARG A 24 -16.87 5.91 -17.85
N ASN A 25 -16.12 6.44 -18.81
CA ASN A 25 -15.28 5.61 -19.63
C ASN A 25 -14.05 5.25 -18.80
N TYR A 26 -13.70 3.98 -18.84
CA TYR A 26 -12.54 3.45 -18.15
C TYR A 26 -11.61 2.84 -19.19
N GLN A 27 -10.32 3.17 -19.13
CA GLN A 27 -9.29 2.51 -19.93
C GLN A 27 -8.48 1.58 -19.02
N ILE A 28 -8.43 0.30 -19.37
CA ILE A 28 -7.61 -0.68 -18.65
C ILE A 28 -6.46 -1.11 -19.55
N LYS A 29 -5.24 -0.84 -19.12
CA LYS A 29 -4.02 -1.22 -19.80
C LYS A 29 -3.26 -2.23 -18.96
N ARG A 30 -2.91 -3.38 -19.55
CA ARG A 30 -1.94 -4.30 -18.92
C ARG A 30 -0.53 -3.74 -19.13
N ILE A 31 0.16 -3.46 -18.02
CA ILE A 31 1.51 -2.90 -18.01
C ILE A 31 2.54 -4.01 -18.15
N ALA A 32 2.45 -5.06 -17.32
CA ALA A 32 3.46 -6.10 -17.25
C ALA A 32 2.89 -7.47 -16.88
N SER A 33 3.61 -8.53 -17.27
CA SER A 33 3.42 -9.88 -16.73
C SER A 33 4.49 -10.11 -15.67
N ILE A 34 4.07 -10.32 -14.43
CA ILE A 34 4.94 -10.30 -13.25
C ILE A 34 5.53 -11.68 -12.94
N GLY A 35 4.83 -12.74 -13.36
CA GLY A 35 5.24 -14.13 -13.18
C GLY A 35 4.36 -14.84 -12.15
N TYR A 36 4.89 -15.93 -11.60
CA TYR A 36 4.24 -16.72 -10.57
C TYR A 36 4.62 -16.18 -9.18
N TRP A 37 3.75 -16.36 -8.20
CA TRP A 37 3.83 -15.85 -6.82
C TRP A 37 3.39 -14.39 -6.64
N PRO A 38 2.24 -14.16 -5.98
CA PRO A 38 1.65 -12.84 -5.85
C PRO A 38 2.27 -11.97 -4.74
N THR A 39 3.47 -12.28 -4.25
CA THR A 39 4.18 -11.40 -3.29
C THR A 39 4.94 -10.26 -3.98
N ALA A 40 4.76 -10.06 -5.30
CA ALA A 40 5.34 -8.92 -6.00
C ALA A 40 4.79 -7.62 -5.44
N PHE A 41 5.69 -6.80 -4.93
CA PHE A 41 5.43 -5.41 -4.61
C PHE A 41 5.75 -4.57 -5.84
N PHE A 42 4.92 -3.56 -6.08
CA PHE A 42 5.25 -2.48 -7.00
C PHE A 42 5.09 -1.13 -6.28
N GLN A 43 5.74 -0.12 -6.84
CA GLN A 43 5.60 1.26 -6.40
C GLN A 43 5.65 2.20 -7.61
N ALA A 44 5.02 3.36 -7.50
CA ALA A 44 5.08 4.43 -8.48
C ALA A 44 5.77 5.67 -7.90
N GLY A 45 6.65 6.29 -8.69
CA GLY A 45 7.31 7.53 -8.32
C GLY A 45 8.32 7.98 -9.37
N ASP A 46 8.59 9.28 -9.41
CA ASP A 46 9.59 9.84 -10.33
C ASP A 46 11.00 9.49 -9.84
N VAL A 47 11.64 8.55 -10.52
CA VAL A 47 12.99 8.05 -10.17
C VAL A 47 14.03 8.47 -11.20
N ASN A 48 13.64 9.27 -12.19
CA ASN A 48 14.50 9.69 -13.28
C ASN A 48 14.64 11.23 -13.39
N GLY A 49 13.77 11.99 -12.73
CA GLY A 49 13.74 13.45 -12.64
C GLY A 49 12.97 14.14 -13.77
N ASP A 50 12.12 13.43 -14.52
CA ASP A 50 11.32 14.01 -15.60
C ASP A 50 9.92 14.49 -15.14
N ASN A 51 9.60 14.32 -13.85
CA ASN A 51 8.31 14.60 -13.21
C ASN A 51 7.16 13.73 -13.71
N ILE A 52 7.45 12.59 -14.33
CA ILE A 52 6.45 11.56 -14.65
C ILE A 52 6.80 10.33 -13.80
N PRO A 53 5.91 9.89 -12.90
CA PRO A 53 6.14 8.70 -12.11
C PRO A 53 6.39 7.45 -12.96
N GLU A 54 7.50 6.77 -12.67
CA GLU A 54 7.75 5.42 -13.16
C GLU A 54 7.09 4.38 -12.27
N ILE A 55 6.78 3.22 -12.84
CA ILE A 55 6.35 2.06 -12.08
C ILE A 55 7.52 1.10 -11.90
N ILE A 56 7.88 0.88 -10.63
CA ILE A 56 8.94 -0.01 -10.19
C ILE A 56 8.28 -1.31 -9.76
N TYR A 57 8.70 -2.44 -10.31
CA TYR A 57 8.12 -3.74 -9.96
C TYR A 57 9.14 -4.88 -10.07
N HIS A 58 8.86 -5.95 -9.33
CA HIS A 58 9.63 -7.18 -9.40
C HIS A 58 9.16 -8.13 -10.51
N LEU A 59 10.07 -8.91 -11.07
CA LEU A 59 9.79 -10.05 -11.95
C LEU A 59 10.41 -11.34 -11.42
N ASP A 60 9.91 -12.47 -11.94
CA ASP A 60 10.55 -13.80 -11.89
C ASP A 60 10.98 -14.25 -10.49
N ASN A 61 10.03 -14.32 -9.55
CA ASN A 61 10.27 -14.71 -8.15
C ASN A 61 11.28 -13.79 -7.44
N PHE A 62 11.10 -12.46 -7.57
CA PHE A 62 11.85 -11.46 -6.78
C PHE A 62 13.32 -11.27 -7.17
N LEU A 63 13.72 -11.76 -8.34
CA LEU A 63 15.12 -11.73 -8.77
C LEU A 63 15.50 -10.49 -9.56
N ASN A 64 14.53 -9.91 -10.26
CA ASN A 64 14.75 -8.80 -11.18
C ASN A 64 13.86 -7.62 -10.79
N LEU A 65 14.45 -6.43 -10.79
CA LEU A 65 13.75 -5.17 -10.57
C LEU A 65 13.68 -4.40 -11.90
N LYS A 66 12.49 -3.95 -12.27
CA LYS A 66 12.25 -3.15 -13.47
C LYS A 66 11.63 -1.82 -13.16
N VAL A 67 11.94 -0.85 -14.01
CA VAL A 67 11.30 0.46 -14.09
C VAL A 67 10.58 0.56 -15.43
N ASN A 68 9.35 1.08 -15.41
CA ASN A 68 8.53 1.30 -16.60
C ASN A 68 7.88 2.68 -16.53
N SER A 69 8.23 3.58 -17.46
CA SER A 69 7.67 4.94 -17.54
C SER A 69 6.40 5.05 -18.40
N LEU A 70 5.81 3.93 -18.87
CA LEU A 70 4.67 3.84 -19.79
C LEU A 70 4.87 4.46 -21.20
N ILE A 71 5.77 5.43 -21.32
CA ILE A 71 6.16 6.13 -22.55
C ILE A 71 7.39 5.50 -23.21
N ASN A 72 8.26 4.84 -22.42
CA ASN A 72 9.45 4.16 -22.91
C ASN A 72 9.37 2.64 -22.67
N GLU A 73 10.24 1.90 -23.35
CA GLU A 73 10.42 0.47 -23.08
C GLU A 73 10.92 0.27 -21.63
N PRO A 74 10.44 -0.77 -20.91
CA PRO A 74 10.86 -1.05 -19.55
C PRO A 74 12.38 -1.25 -19.44
N VAL A 75 12.99 -0.63 -18.44
CA VAL A 75 14.42 -0.74 -18.14
C VAL A 75 14.62 -1.70 -16.97
N GLU A 76 15.52 -2.66 -17.14
CA GLU A 76 15.94 -3.57 -16.07
C GLU A 76 17.07 -2.92 -15.26
N ILE A 77 16.87 -2.80 -13.94
CA ILE A 77 17.78 -2.06 -13.05
C ILE A 77 18.77 -2.99 -12.33
N LEU A 78 18.31 -4.18 -11.98
CA LEU A 78 19.09 -5.19 -11.28
C LEU A 78 18.86 -6.55 -11.93
N ASP A 79 19.86 -7.02 -12.68
CA ASP A 79 19.96 -8.42 -13.10
C ASP A 79 20.59 -9.20 -11.94
N GLN A 80 19.85 -10.17 -11.40
CA GLN A 80 20.25 -11.05 -10.30
C GLN A 80 20.79 -10.30 -9.08
N ILE A 81 19.86 -9.89 -8.22
CA ILE A 81 20.12 -9.46 -6.86
C ILE A 81 21.05 -10.48 -6.13
N ASP A 82 22.10 -9.99 -5.45
CA ASP A 82 23.12 -10.84 -4.79
C ASP A 82 22.44 -11.82 -3.82
N SER A 83 22.33 -13.09 -4.21
CA SER A 83 21.84 -14.24 -3.48
C SER A 83 20.48 -14.14 -2.75
N GLY A 84 19.84 -13.00 -2.54
CA GLY A 84 18.58 -12.82 -1.81
C GLY A 84 17.35 -12.63 -2.70
N SER A 85 16.15 -12.83 -2.16
CA SER A 85 14.87 -12.50 -2.82
C SER A 85 14.47 -11.08 -2.40
N SER A 86 14.13 -10.19 -3.34
CA SER A 86 13.64 -8.87 -2.97
C SER A 86 12.21 -8.90 -2.43
N THR A 87 12.02 -8.32 -1.25
CA THR A 87 10.75 -8.36 -0.51
C THR A 87 10.07 -7.02 -0.37
N SER A 88 10.81 -5.94 -0.57
CA SER A 88 10.28 -4.60 -0.40
C SER A 88 11.00 -3.64 -1.32
N VAL A 89 10.23 -2.76 -1.91
CA VAL A 89 10.70 -1.61 -2.66
C VAL A 89 10.06 -0.40 -2.02
N GLU A 90 10.88 0.61 -1.77
CA GLU A 90 10.40 1.94 -1.43
C GLU A 90 11.08 2.98 -2.35
N ILE A 91 10.38 4.07 -2.65
CA ILE A 91 10.86 5.17 -3.50
C ILE A 91 10.80 6.46 -2.68
N ALA A 92 11.92 7.18 -2.61
CA ALA A 92 11.91 8.54 -2.07
C ALA A 92 13.21 9.31 -2.37
N ASP A 93 13.10 10.65 -2.36
CA ASP A 93 14.22 11.58 -2.45
C ASP A 93 15.01 11.60 -1.13
N LEU A 94 16.04 10.76 -1.05
CA LEU A 94 16.88 10.60 0.13
C LEU A 94 17.85 11.76 0.31
N ASN A 95 18.30 12.37 -0.79
CA ASN A 95 19.37 13.37 -0.79
C ASN A 95 18.86 14.80 -0.93
N GLY A 96 17.56 14.98 -1.15
CA GLY A 96 16.90 16.28 -1.31
C GLY A 96 17.15 16.92 -2.68
N ASN A 97 17.49 16.15 -3.71
CA ASN A 97 17.81 16.67 -5.04
C ASN A 97 16.57 16.77 -5.96
N GLY A 98 15.41 16.28 -5.51
CA GLY A 98 14.16 16.26 -6.26
C GLY A 98 13.95 15.05 -7.17
N ILE A 99 14.87 14.08 -7.19
CA ILE A 99 14.77 12.81 -7.90
C ILE A 99 14.71 11.71 -6.86
N ASN A 100 13.73 10.82 -6.94
CA ASN A 100 13.64 9.76 -5.95
C ASN A 100 14.68 8.66 -6.21
N GLU A 101 15.31 8.18 -5.14
CA GLU A 101 16.06 6.94 -5.17
C GLU A 101 15.15 5.73 -4.98
N ILE A 102 15.61 4.56 -5.44
CA ILE A 102 14.94 3.28 -5.23
C ILE A 102 15.66 2.52 -4.12
N ILE A 103 14.93 2.18 -3.08
CA ILE A 103 15.41 1.43 -1.93
C ILE A 103 14.85 0.02 -2.02
N VAL A 104 15.73 -0.98 -1.96
CA VAL A 104 15.34 -2.39 -2.14
C VAL A 104 15.78 -3.22 -0.95
N GLY A 105 14.81 -3.79 -0.25
CA GLY A 105 15.04 -4.76 0.82
C GLY A 105 14.99 -6.19 0.30
N GLN A 106 15.83 -7.04 0.86
CA GLN A 106 15.84 -8.48 0.60
C GLN A 106 15.45 -9.28 1.83
N ASP A 107 14.94 -10.49 1.58
CA ASP A 107 14.93 -11.57 2.55
C ASP A 107 15.71 -12.80 2.04
N SER A 108 15.86 -13.74 2.96
CA SER A 108 16.42 -15.07 2.73
C SER A 108 15.37 -16.10 2.31
N PHE A 109 14.15 -15.70 1.96
CA PHE A 109 13.05 -16.63 1.66
C PHE A 109 12.80 -16.78 0.16
N PRO A 110 12.58 -18.03 -0.33
CA PRO A 110 12.84 -19.32 0.31
C PRO A 110 14.31 -19.52 0.69
N ALA A 111 14.56 -20.36 1.71
CA ALA A 111 15.85 -20.61 2.41
C ALA A 111 17.08 -21.01 1.56
N TYR A 112 16.96 -20.96 0.23
CA TYR A 112 18.04 -21.08 -0.75
C TYR A 112 18.62 -19.73 -1.15
N PHE A 113 17.96 -18.64 -0.78
CA PHE A 113 18.46 -17.30 -0.97
C PHE A 113 19.46 -16.96 0.15
N GLY A 114 20.66 -16.54 -0.24
CA GLY A 114 21.76 -16.15 0.63
C GLY A 114 21.46 -14.91 1.46
N THR A 115 22.53 -14.21 1.87
CA THR A 115 22.42 -13.17 2.90
C THR A 115 21.57 -11.99 2.40
N PRO A 116 20.53 -11.56 3.16
CA PRO A 116 19.72 -10.40 2.81
C PRO A 116 20.47 -9.09 3.08
N TYR A 117 20.33 -8.14 2.16
CA TYR A 117 20.86 -6.79 2.22
C TYR A 117 19.80 -5.76 1.84
N LEU A 118 20.05 -4.53 2.25
CA LEU A 118 19.36 -3.34 1.78
C LEU A 118 20.22 -2.66 0.72
N TYR A 119 19.62 -2.28 -0.42
CA TYR A 119 20.28 -1.51 -1.47
C TYR A 119 19.64 -0.15 -1.63
N VAL A 120 20.46 0.83 -2.04
CA VAL A 120 19.99 2.11 -2.56
C VAL A 120 20.50 2.27 -3.99
N ILE A 121 19.59 2.65 -4.87
CA ILE A 121 19.79 2.76 -6.30
C ILE A 121 19.41 4.18 -6.73
N GLU A 122 20.28 4.82 -7.51
CA GLU A 122 20.09 6.19 -7.99
C GLU A 122 20.18 6.23 -9.53
N PHE A 123 19.38 7.10 -10.15
CA PHE A 123 19.52 7.43 -11.56
C PHE A 123 20.53 8.57 -11.76
N ASN A 124 21.58 8.33 -12.54
CA ASN A 124 22.62 9.34 -12.80
C ASN A 124 22.39 10.19 -14.06
N GLY A 125 21.16 10.23 -14.58
CA GLY A 125 20.83 10.87 -15.85
C GLY A 125 21.02 10.00 -17.10
N LYS A 126 21.54 8.77 -16.94
CA LYS A 126 21.72 7.82 -18.04
C LYS A 126 21.31 6.40 -17.69
N GLU A 127 21.67 5.93 -16.51
CA GLU A 127 21.40 4.57 -16.05
C GLU A 127 21.20 4.55 -14.54
N TYR A 128 20.45 3.55 -14.07
CA TYR A 128 20.29 3.26 -12.65
C TYR A 128 21.52 2.55 -12.11
N LYS A 129 22.03 3.00 -10.95
CA LYS A 129 23.20 2.40 -10.29
C LYS A 129 22.95 2.14 -8.83
N LYS A 130 23.39 0.97 -8.36
CA LYS A 130 23.58 0.71 -6.92
C LYS A 130 24.65 1.68 -6.40
N ILE A 131 24.25 2.60 -5.53
CA ILE A 131 25.15 3.55 -4.87
C ILE A 131 25.53 3.11 -3.46
N TRP A 132 24.72 2.25 -2.84
CA TRP A 132 25.00 1.73 -1.50
C TRP A 132 24.40 0.35 -1.25
N ARG A 133 24.99 -0.36 -0.28
CA ARG A 133 24.49 -1.62 0.28
C ARG A 133 24.76 -1.66 1.78
N SER A 134 23.80 -2.16 2.57
CA SER A 134 23.99 -2.39 4.00
C SER A 134 25.01 -3.50 4.30
N SER A 135 25.43 -3.59 5.56
CA SER A 135 25.89 -4.85 6.14
C SER A 135 24.72 -5.84 6.26
N GLU A 136 25.01 -7.09 6.65
CA GLU A 136 23.97 -8.06 6.98
C GLU A 136 23.15 -7.58 8.20
N ILE A 137 21.89 -7.25 7.96
CA ILE A 137 20.97 -6.74 8.99
C ILE A 137 19.87 -7.75 9.35
N GLY A 138 19.52 -8.65 8.43
CA GLY A 138 18.47 -9.67 8.57
C GLY A 138 17.46 -9.58 7.41
N ASP A 139 16.36 -10.33 7.50
CA ASP A 139 15.30 -10.33 6.49
C ASP A 139 14.54 -9.01 6.55
N ILE A 140 14.65 -8.19 5.51
CA ILE A 140 13.97 -6.90 5.45
C ILE A 140 12.53 -7.18 5.04
N ILE A 141 11.59 -6.82 5.91
CA ILE A 141 10.17 -7.11 5.69
C ILE A 141 9.49 -5.96 4.98
N LYS A 142 9.69 -4.74 5.48
CA LYS A 142 9.11 -3.52 4.92
C LYS A 142 9.89 -2.30 5.37
N MET A 143 9.77 -1.23 4.60
CA MET A 143 10.44 0.03 4.86
C MET A 143 9.40 1.15 4.81
N TRP A 144 9.67 2.27 5.51
CA TRP A 144 8.82 3.45 5.43
C TRP A 144 9.69 4.71 5.36
N PRO A 145 9.54 5.53 4.31
CA PRO A 145 10.11 6.87 4.28
C PRO A 145 9.38 7.75 5.29
N LEU A 146 10.12 8.29 6.25
CA LEU A 146 9.65 9.26 7.25
C LEU A 146 10.40 10.57 7.09
N ASN A 147 9.67 11.68 7.10
CA ASN A 147 10.26 13.00 7.03
C ASN A 147 10.38 13.59 8.44
N GLU A 148 11.50 14.21 8.77
CA GLU A 148 11.64 15.01 9.98
C GLU A 148 12.28 16.36 9.61
N ASN A 149 11.48 17.43 9.62
CA ASN A 149 11.94 18.79 9.33
C ASN A 149 12.64 18.92 7.95
N GLY A 150 12.10 18.25 6.93
CA GLY A 150 12.64 18.25 5.58
C GLY A 150 13.81 17.28 5.37
N LYS A 151 14.11 16.42 6.35
CA LYS A 151 15.11 15.35 6.21
C LYS A 151 14.44 14.00 6.19
N LEU A 152 14.66 13.26 5.13
CA LEU A 152 14.11 11.92 5.00
C LEU A 152 14.97 10.88 5.73
N LYS A 153 14.31 10.00 6.47
CA LYS A 153 14.90 8.80 7.08
C LYS A 153 14.00 7.62 6.77
N PHE A 154 14.57 6.42 6.73
CA PHE A 154 13.81 5.20 6.51
C PHE A 154 13.76 4.37 7.76
N ILE A 155 12.55 3.96 8.16
CA ILE A 155 12.39 2.88 9.12
C ILE A 155 12.46 1.57 8.37
N VAL A 156 13.43 0.73 8.70
CA VAL A 156 13.63 -0.59 8.10
C VAL A 156 13.22 -1.63 9.13
N TYR A 157 12.10 -2.30 8.89
CA TYR A 157 11.66 -3.41 9.72
C TYR A 157 12.34 -4.71 9.26
N VAL A 158 13.06 -5.31 10.20
CA VAL A 158 13.87 -6.49 9.96
C VAL A 158 13.39 -7.63 10.87
N TYR A 159 13.23 -8.78 10.26
CA TYR A 159 13.01 -10.05 10.91
C TYR A 159 14.33 -10.80 11.06
N ARG A 160 14.59 -11.35 12.25
CA ARG A 160 15.78 -12.14 12.52
C ARG A 160 15.44 -13.39 13.32
N ASP A 161 15.67 -14.56 12.73
CA ASP A 161 15.42 -15.84 13.39
C ASP A 161 16.66 -16.32 14.17
N GLU A 162 16.95 -15.67 15.30
CA GLU A 162 17.96 -16.19 16.23
C GLU A 162 17.32 -17.24 17.16
N LYS A 163 17.06 -18.44 16.61
CA LYS A 163 16.56 -19.65 17.31
C LYS A 163 15.05 -19.60 17.62
N PRO A 164 14.37 -20.77 17.71
CA PRO A 164 12.89 -20.87 17.73
C PRO A 164 12.20 -20.39 19.02
N LYS A 165 12.80 -19.50 19.82
CA LYS A 165 12.23 -19.07 21.11
C LYS A 165 12.20 -17.58 21.38
N ASN A 166 12.97 -16.75 20.66
CA ASN A 166 12.96 -15.30 20.86
C ASN A 166 12.84 -14.61 19.49
N ILE A 167 11.61 -14.29 19.10
CA ILE A 167 11.36 -13.43 17.95
C ILE A 167 11.60 -12.00 18.41
N GLU A 168 12.63 -11.35 17.87
CA GLU A 168 12.88 -9.94 18.08
C GLU A 168 12.41 -9.17 16.83
N ASN A 169 11.44 -8.28 17.03
CA ASN A 169 11.04 -7.34 15.98
C ASN A 169 11.98 -6.14 16.05
N ILE A 170 12.85 -6.04 15.04
CA ILE A 170 13.94 -5.08 15.02
C ILE A 170 13.61 -4.01 13.98
N MET A 171 13.64 -2.75 14.40
CA MET A 171 13.62 -1.62 13.48
C MET A 171 14.99 -0.95 13.45
N TYR A 172 15.41 -0.53 12.26
CA TYR A 172 16.55 0.35 12.07
C TYR A 172 16.08 1.67 11.49
N ILE A 173 16.85 2.72 11.73
CA ILE A 173 16.69 4.01 11.06
C ILE A 173 17.85 4.14 10.07
N LEU A 174 17.55 4.18 8.78
CA LEU A 174 18.50 4.54 7.75
C LEU A 174 18.45 6.05 7.53
N GLU A 175 19.60 6.71 7.65
CA GLU A 175 19.79 8.12 7.36
C GLU A 175 20.70 8.28 6.15
N TYR A 176 20.28 9.09 5.17
CA TYR A 176 21.14 9.48 4.06
C TYR A 176 22.24 10.42 4.56
N THR A 177 23.47 9.96 4.41
CA THR A 177 24.70 10.73 4.61
C THR A 177 25.66 10.31 3.50
N ASP A 178 26.81 10.99 3.36
CA ASP A 178 27.81 10.64 2.33
C ASP A 178 28.19 9.14 2.29
N ASP A 179 28.07 8.42 3.41
CA ASP A 179 28.34 6.98 3.52
C ASP A 179 27.10 6.10 3.84
N PHE A 180 25.91 6.69 3.94
CA PHE A 180 24.69 6.13 4.54
C PHE A 180 24.89 5.56 5.95
N LYS A 181 24.06 6.00 6.91
CA LYS A 181 24.19 5.55 8.30
C LYS A 181 22.94 4.81 8.74
N MET A 182 23.13 3.55 9.12
CA MET A 182 22.14 2.76 9.83
C MET A 182 22.30 3.00 11.33
N LYS A 183 21.22 3.44 11.99
CA LYS A 183 21.12 3.59 13.45
C LYS A 183 20.12 2.55 13.99
N GLY A 184 20.42 1.99 15.16
CA GLY A 184 19.64 0.91 15.77
C GLY A 184 20.53 -0.17 16.40
N PRO A 185 19.97 -1.33 16.78
CA PRO A 185 18.56 -1.72 16.62
C PRO A 185 17.63 -1.03 17.62
N ILE A 186 16.44 -0.64 17.17
CA ILE A 186 15.29 -0.31 18.02
C ILE A 186 14.49 -1.60 18.17
N ILE A 187 14.45 -2.13 19.39
CA ILE A 187 13.76 -3.40 19.68
C ILE A 187 12.36 -3.08 20.19
N LEU A 188 11.34 -3.57 19.48
CA LEU A 188 9.96 -3.49 19.94
C LEU A 188 9.57 -4.75 20.70
N SER A 189 8.92 -4.57 21.84
CA SER A 189 8.42 -5.68 22.65
C SER A 189 7.13 -6.25 22.06
N GLY A 190 7.08 -7.57 21.91
CA GLY A 190 5.91 -8.30 21.45
C GLY A 190 5.88 -8.50 19.92
N PRO A 191 5.00 -9.39 19.40
CA PRO A 191 4.83 -9.63 17.99
C PRO A 191 4.26 -8.37 17.32
N ILE A 192 4.94 -7.88 16.29
CA ILE A 192 4.38 -6.89 15.37
C ILE A 192 3.50 -7.64 14.39
N VAL A 193 2.23 -7.26 14.33
CA VAL A 193 1.26 -7.83 13.36
C VAL A 193 1.05 -6.91 12.17
N TYR A 194 1.34 -5.62 12.31
CA TYR A 194 1.24 -4.64 11.24
C TYR A 194 2.04 -3.38 11.57
N VAL A 195 2.58 -2.73 10.53
CA VAL A 195 3.15 -1.38 10.62
C VAL A 195 2.66 -0.57 9.42
N GLY A 196 2.19 0.64 9.66
CA GLY A 196 1.73 1.57 8.63
C GLY A 196 2.32 2.96 8.84
N LYS A 197 2.49 3.71 7.74
CA LYS A 197 2.93 5.11 7.79
C LYS A 197 1.78 6.00 8.29
N ILE A 198 2.15 7.08 8.97
CA ILE A 198 1.26 8.20 9.27
C ILE A 198 1.46 9.23 8.17
N ASN A 199 0.45 9.40 7.31
CA ASN A 199 0.48 10.36 6.22
C ASN A 199 -0.10 11.70 6.71
N ASP A 200 0.62 12.36 7.61
CA ASP A 200 0.36 13.75 7.99
C ASP A 200 1.24 14.71 7.19
N GLU A 201 1.04 16.03 7.34
CA GLU A 201 1.85 17.05 6.66
C GLU A 201 3.35 16.93 6.95
N ASN A 202 3.73 16.27 8.05
CA ASN A 202 5.13 16.09 8.45
C ASN A 202 5.67 14.72 8.02
N GLU A 203 4.81 13.78 7.63
CA GLU A 203 5.10 12.38 7.30
C GLU A 203 6.09 11.70 8.26
N ASN A 204 6.02 12.02 9.56
CA ASN A 204 7.08 11.72 10.52
C ASN A 204 6.81 10.53 11.45
N GLY A 205 5.74 9.79 11.21
CA GLY A 205 5.27 8.77 12.13
C GLY A 205 4.94 7.43 11.49
N ILE A 206 4.95 6.39 12.32
CA ILE A 206 4.42 5.06 12.01
C ILE A 206 3.43 4.64 13.09
N VAL A 207 2.42 3.88 12.69
CA VAL A 207 1.58 3.09 13.59
C VAL A 207 2.10 1.67 13.60
N VAL A 208 2.39 1.15 14.77
CA VAL A 208 2.77 -0.25 14.99
C VAL A 208 1.67 -0.94 15.76
N LEU A 209 1.15 -2.02 15.18
CA LEU A 209 0.18 -2.89 15.83
C LEU A 209 0.93 -4.04 16.51
N THR A 210 0.80 -4.13 17.82
CA THR A 210 1.38 -5.21 18.61
C THR A 210 0.31 -6.11 19.18
N LYS A 211 0.63 -7.39 19.36
CA LYS A 211 -0.25 -8.37 20.00
C LYS A 211 0.16 -8.59 21.46
N GLU A 212 -0.82 -8.60 22.36
CA GLU A 212 -0.60 -9.16 23.70
C GLU A 212 -0.42 -10.69 23.58
N VAL A 213 0.77 -11.18 23.93
CA VAL A 213 1.10 -12.60 23.82
C VAL A 213 0.38 -13.37 24.93
N SER A 214 -0.85 -13.82 24.67
CA SER A 214 -1.59 -14.71 25.58
C SER A 214 -1.55 -16.19 25.16
N SER A 215 -0.66 -16.60 24.25
CA SER A 215 -0.19 -17.99 24.03
C SER A 215 0.60 -18.07 22.71
N ILE A 216 1.61 -18.93 22.70
CA ILE A 216 2.46 -19.26 21.55
C ILE A 216 1.59 -19.86 20.43
N ASP A 217 1.37 -19.10 19.36
CA ASP A 217 0.99 -19.62 18.05
C ASP A 217 1.78 -18.81 16.99
N LEU A 218 2.31 -19.55 16.01
CA LEU A 218 3.50 -19.25 15.21
C LEU A 218 3.47 -17.93 14.40
N ILE A 219 4.53 -17.12 14.59
CA ILE A 219 4.74 -15.76 14.00
C ILE A 219 5.52 -15.80 12.67
N ARG A 220 5.77 -16.97 12.07
CA ARG A 220 6.57 -17.05 10.84
C ARG A 220 5.81 -16.76 9.53
N TYR A 221 4.52 -16.46 9.59
CA TYR A 221 3.66 -16.38 8.41
C TYR A 221 3.01 -15.01 8.16
N GLU A 222 3.17 -14.03 9.05
CA GLU A 222 2.32 -12.81 9.03
C GLU A 222 2.93 -11.60 8.31
N ALA A 223 4.12 -11.72 7.71
CA ALA A 223 4.60 -10.73 6.74
C ALA A 223 4.19 -11.07 5.29
N THR A 224 3.93 -12.35 4.97
CA THR A 224 3.78 -12.82 3.59
C THR A 224 2.67 -13.85 3.33
N ASP A 225 2.04 -14.46 4.34
CA ASP A 225 0.99 -15.50 4.16
C ASP A 225 -0.28 -15.22 5.01
N TYR A 226 -1.32 -14.75 4.32
CA TYR A 226 -2.65 -14.40 4.83
C TYR A 226 -3.60 -15.61 4.97
N ARG A 227 -3.10 -16.79 5.34
CA ARG A 227 -4.00 -17.91 5.66
C ARG A 227 -4.68 -17.60 6.97
N GLY A 228 -5.98 -17.33 6.91
CA GLY A 228 -6.85 -17.05 8.05
C GLY A 228 -6.48 -17.84 9.31
N SER A 229 -5.64 -17.23 10.15
CA SER A 229 -5.29 -17.70 11.47
C SER A 229 -6.21 -16.99 12.46
N ARG A 230 -7.17 -17.79 12.92
CA ARG A 230 -8.03 -17.65 14.10
C ARG A 230 -7.79 -16.42 15.00
N LEU A 231 -8.83 -15.58 15.10
CA LEU A 231 -9.21 -14.79 16.27
C LEU A 231 -8.06 -14.03 16.98
N PHE A 232 -7.59 -12.94 16.39
CA PHE A 232 -6.78 -11.96 17.11
C PHE A 232 -7.72 -11.10 17.95
N ASN A 233 -7.86 -11.44 19.24
CA ASN A 233 -8.87 -10.80 20.07
C ASN A 233 -8.44 -9.44 20.65
N TYR A 234 -7.16 -9.07 20.61
CA TYR A 234 -6.70 -7.75 21.09
C TYR A 234 -5.46 -7.28 20.32
N ILE A 235 -5.64 -6.22 19.52
CA ILE A 235 -4.55 -5.49 18.89
C ILE A 235 -4.33 -4.21 19.70
N ILE A 236 -3.10 -4.00 20.16
CA ILE A 236 -2.69 -2.77 20.85
C ILE A 236 -1.94 -1.92 19.84
N PRO A 237 -2.61 -0.95 19.18
CA PRO A 237 -1.92 0.03 18.36
C PRO A 237 -1.06 0.92 19.24
N LYS A 238 0.14 1.19 18.74
CA LYS A 238 1.08 2.17 19.29
C LYS A 238 1.51 3.08 18.16
N VAL A 239 1.51 4.38 18.42
CA VAL A 239 2.04 5.37 17.49
C VAL A 239 3.47 5.66 17.87
N PHE A 240 4.39 5.59 16.91
CA PHE A 240 5.76 6.05 17.07
C PHE A 240 6.01 7.23 16.14
N LYS A 241 6.60 8.30 16.66
CA LYS A 241 7.05 9.44 15.86
C LYS A 241 8.56 9.51 15.87
N LEU A 242 9.11 9.95 14.74
CA LEU A 242 10.53 10.21 14.59
C LEU A 242 10.87 11.52 15.30
N GLU A 243 11.73 11.44 16.31
CA GLU A 243 12.26 12.59 17.05
C GLU A 243 13.80 12.51 17.09
N GLY A 244 14.43 13.31 16.25
CA GLY A 244 15.83 13.19 15.92
C GLY A 244 16.13 11.78 15.42
N ASP A 245 17.04 11.09 16.10
CA ASP A 245 17.48 9.75 15.73
C ASP A 245 16.75 8.62 16.47
N ASN A 246 15.58 8.91 17.04
CA ASN A 246 14.83 7.95 17.83
C ASN A 246 13.39 7.85 17.35
N LEU A 247 12.81 6.65 17.49
CA LEU A 247 11.37 6.46 17.46
C LEU A 247 10.84 6.57 18.88
N VAL A 248 10.00 7.58 19.12
CA VAL A 248 9.40 7.84 20.42
C VAL A 248 7.94 7.44 20.37
N GLU A 249 7.50 6.64 21.34
CA GLU A 249 6.09 6.27 21.48
C GLU A 249 5.28 7.53 21.82
N SER A 250 4.33 7.87 20.96
CA SER A 250 3.44 9.00 21.11
C SER A 250 2.32 8.68 22.10
N SER A 251 1.85 9.69 22.84
CA SER A 251 0.65 9.60 23.69
C SER A 251 -0.66 9.73 22.91
N GLU A 252 -0.59 9.73 21.58
CA GLU A 252 -1.74 9.85 20.69
C GLU A 252 -2.73 8.70 20.92
N LYS A 253 -4.01 9.06 21.00
CA LYS A 253 -5.07 8.09 21.21
C LYS A 253 -5.39 7.40 19.90
N VAL A 254 -5.14 6.11 19.85
CA VAL A 254 -5.47 5.23 18.72
C VAL A 254 -6.62 4.29 19.09
N PRO A 255 -7.45 3.89 18.11
CA PRO A 255 -8.61 3.07 18.36
C PRO A 255 -8.21 1.65 18.77
N LEU A 256 -8.71 1.18 19.91
CA LEU A 256 -8.59 -0.23 20.31
C LEU A 256 -9.51 -1.09 19.44
N LEU A 257 -8.97 -2.19 18.93
CA LEU A 257 -9.69 -3.08 18.01
C LEU A 257 -9.72 -4.50 18.56
N GLU A 258 -10.94 -5.01 18.72
CA GLU A 258 -11.25 -6.36 19.19
C GLU A 258 -11.57 -7.32 18.01
N THR A 259 -11.03 -7.01 16.84
CA THR A 259 -11.31 -7.74 15.59
C THR A 259 -10.06 -7.71 14.69
N GLN A 260 -10.04 -8.61 13.72
CA GLN A 260 -8.95 -8.69 12.75
C GLN A 260 -8.91 -7.43 11.90
N ILE A 261 -7.69 -7.01 11.55
CA ILE A 261 -7.42 -5.87 10.68
C ILE A 261 -6.78 -6.43 9.41
N TRP A 262 -7.22 -5.93 8.27
CA TRP A 262 -6.64 -6.28 6.98
C TRP A 262 -6.06 -5.07 6.24
N GLY A 263 -6.34 -3.86 6.70
CA GLY A 263 -5.77 -2.63 6.16
C GLY A 263 -5.81 -1.53 7.21
N TRP A 264 -4.83 -0.65 7.18
CA TRP A 264 -4.78 0.55 8.00
C TRP A 264 -4.18 1.67 7.16
N LEU A 265 -4.84 2.81 7.17
CA LEU A 265 -4.39 4.02 6.50
C LEU A 265 -4.63 5.19 7.45
N THR A 266 -3.65 6.09 7.55
CA THR A 266 -3.75 7.27 8.39
C THR A 266 -3.56 8.50 7.53
N LEU A 267 -4.60 9.30 7.34
CA LEU A 267 -4.54 10.55 6.55
C LEU A 267 -5.59 11.55 7.02
N ASP A 268 -5.39 12.83 6.70
CA ASP A 268 -6.43 13.86 6.82
C ASP A 268 -7.32 13.81 5.57
N LEU A 269 -8.38 13.00 5.62
CA LEU A 269 -9.29 12.77 4.48
C LEU A 269 -10.32 13.90 4.35
N ASN A 270 -10.70 14.53 5.47
CA ASN A 270 -11.69 15.60 5.50
C ASN A 270 -11.08 17.02 5.38
N ASN A 271 -9.75 17.13 5.32
CA ASN A 271 -8.98 18.37 5.27
C ASN A 271 -9.22 19.29 6.49
N ASP A 272 -9.43 18.72 7.68
CA ASP A 272 -9.63 19.49 8.92
C ASP A 272 -8.34 19.74 9.73
N GLY A 273 -7.19 19.28 9.21
CA GLY A 273 -5.88 19.35 9.82
C GLY A 273 -5.63 18.28 10.89
N LYS A 274 -6.55 17.32 11.05
CA LYS A 274 -6.37 16.14 11.91
C LYS A 274 -6.40 14.88 11.07
N LEU A 275 -5.78 13.84 11.60
CA LEU A 275 -5.71 12.55 10.94
C LEU A 275 -6.89 11.69 11.32
N GLU A 276 -7.43 11.01 10.32
CA GLU A 276 -8.30 9.87 10.47
C GLU A 276 -7.52 8.57 10.37
N TYR A 277 -7.95 7.57 11.16
CA TYR A 277 -7.55 6.18 10.97
C TYR A 277 -8.63 5.44 10.19
N ILE A 278 -8.33 5.09 8.95
CA ILE A 278 -9.19 4.29 8.07
C ILE A 278 -8.72 2.84 8.18
N ILE A 279 -9.59 2.00 8.75
CA ILE A 279 -9.23 0.66 9.19
C ILE A 279 -10.13 -0.35 8.51
N GLY A 280 -9.53 -1.15 7.64
CA GLY A 280 -10.14 -2.34 7.08
C GLY A 280 -10.21 -3.44 8.14
N THR A 281 -11.42 -3.89 8.46
CA THR A 281 -11.67 -4.88 9.50
C THR A 281 -12.82 -5.84 9.15
N PHE A 282 -13.22 -6.68 10.09
CA PHE A 282 -14.35 -7.59 9.95
C PHE A 282 -15.43 -7.32 10.99
N ASP A 283 -16.67 -7.33 10.56
CA ASP A 283 -17.85 -7.40 11.42
C ASP A 283 -18.56 -8.74 11.17
N ASN A 284 -18.61 -9.59 12.19
CA ASN A 284 -19.17 -10.95 12.08
C ASN A 284 -18.56 -11.75 10.90
N LEU A 285 -17.24 -11.72 10.76
CA LEU A 285 -16.46 -12.35 9.67
C LEU A 285 -16.74 -11.79 8.26
N LYS A 286 -17.40 -10.64 8.16
CA LYS A 286 -17.65 -9.97 6.89
C LYS A 286 -16.79 -8.70 6.78
N PRO A 287 -16.11 -8.47 5.65
CA PRO A 287 -15.24 -7.32 5.51
C PRO A 287 -16.04 -6.02 5.59
N CYS A 288 -15.52 -5.05 6.32
CA CYS A 288 -16.01 -3.67 6.41
C CYS A 288 -14.82 -2.76 6.69
N PHE A 289 -15.04 -1.45 6.68
CA PHE A 289 -14.05 -0.53 7.22
C PHE A 289 -14.70 0.42 8.24
N LYS A 290 -13.83 0.98 9.07
CA LYS A 290 -14.17 1.94 10.12
C LYS A 290 -13.24 3.13 10.00
N ILE A 291 -13.76 4.32 10.26
CA ILE A 291 -12.97 5.54 10.31
C ILE A 291 -13.04 6.09 11.73
N PHE A 292 -11.88 6.41 12.28
CA PHE A 292 -11.75 6.97 13.62
C PHE A 292 -11.04 8.32 13.59
N GLU A 293 -11.53 9.26 14.38
CA GLU A 293 -10.82 10.47 14.76
C GLU A 293 -10.26 10.25 16.18
N GLY A 294 -8.95 10.04 16.30
CA GLY A 294 -8.37 9.55 17.56
C GLY A 294 -8.92 8.17 17.93
N ASP A 295 -9.48 8.03 19.13
CA ASP A 295 -10.14 6.79 19.60
C ASP A 295 -11.66 6.76 19.32
N LYS A 296 -12.22 7.78 18.67
CA LYS A 296 -13.65 7.91 18.44
C LYS A 296 -14.03 7.41 17.04
N LEU A 297 -14.90 6.41 16.99
CA LEU A 297 -15.52 5.96 15.73
C LEU A 297 -16.41 7.06 15.15
N VAL A 298 -16.12 7.52 13.94
CA VAL A 298 -16.90 8.55 13.24
C VAL A 298 -17.64 8.02 12.02
N TYR A 299 -17.16 6.94 11.42
CA TYR A 299 -17.83 6.27 10.31
C TYR A 299 -17.63 4.75 10.37
N LYS A 300 -18.64 4.01 9.93
CA LYS A 300 -18.57 2.57 9.73
C LYS A 300 -19.30 2.23 8.44
N SER A 301 -18.64 1.50 7.56
CA SER A 301 -19.26 1.03 6.33
C SER A 301 -20.27 -0.08 6.59
N ASP A 302 -21.16 -0.28 5.63
CA ASP A 302 -21.84 -1.57 5.47
C ASP A 302 -20.82 -2.67 5.10
N VAL A 303 -21.30 -3.91 5.08
CA VAL A 303 -20.50 -5.05 4.63
C VAL A 303 -20.09 -4.87 3.18
N LEU A 304 -18.80 -4.99 2.91
CA LEU A 304 -18.25 -4.99 1.56
C LEU A 304 -18.50 -6.36 0.91
N THR A 305 -18.80 -6.34 -0.39
CA THR A 305 -19.10 -7.57 -1.14
C THR A 305 -18.24 -7.68 -2.40
N THR A 306 -17.98 -8.91 -2.83
CA THR A 306 -17.15 -9.25 -3.99
C THR A 306 -17.59 -10.59 -4.56
N LYS A 307 -17.44 -10.78 -5.87
CA LYS A 307 -17.71 -12.08 -6.51
C LYS A 307 -16.72 -13.16 -6.08
N HIS A 308 -15.51 -12.76 -5.73
CA HIS A 308 -14.42 -13.65 -5.34
C HIS A 308 -14.09 -13.51 -3.86
N GLN A 309 -13.68 -14.60 -3.19
CA GLN A 309 -13.11 -14.50 -1.84
C GLN A 309 -11.71 -13.89 -1.95
N LYS A 310 -11.62 -12.57 -1.72
CA LYS A 310 -10.35 -11.83 -1.74
C LYS A 310 -9.66 -12.00 -0.39
N TRP A 311 -8.52 -12.69 -0.40
CA TRP A 311 -7.71 -12.97 0.80
C TRP A 311 -6.62 -11.92 1.06
N ARG A 312 -6.34 -11.07 0.07
CA ARG A 312 -5.46 -9.92 0.22
C ARG A 312 -6.25 -8.65 0.02
N LEU A 313 -6.14 -7.77 0.99
CA LEU A 313 -6.86 -6.52 1.03
C LEU A 313 -5.85 -5.40 1.21
N ASP A 314 -6.05 -4.36 0.44
CA ASP A 314 -5.16 -3.22 0.37
C ASP A 314 -5.99 -1.95 0.20
N LEU A 315 -5.39 -0.83 0.59
CA LEU A 315 -5.96 0.50 0.56
C LEU A 315 -4.94 1.45 -0.06
N ALA A 316 -5.35 2.21 -1.05
CA ALA A 316 -4.52 3.23 -1.67
C ALA A 316 -5.22 4.59 -1.63
N VAL A 317 -4.45 5.67 -1.63
CA VAL A 317 -4.94 7.05 -1.51
C VAL A 317 -4.34 7.93 -2.59
N GLY A 318 -5.18 8.76 -3.22
CA GLY A 318 -4.81 9.58 -4.38
C GLY A 318 -6.00 10.40 -4.88
N ASP A 319 -5.74 11.42 -5.69
CA ASP A 319 -6.74 12.29 -6.32
C ASP A 319 -7.14 11.71 -7.69
N ILE A 320 -8.06 10.76 -7.69
CA ILE A 320 -8.44 10.03 -8.92
C ILE A 320 -9.48 10.80 -9.75
N GLU A 321 -10.03 11.89 -9.20
CA GLU A 321 -11.02 12.74 -9.87
C GLU A 321 -10.43 14.06 -10.38
N GLY A 322 -9.19 14.39 -10.00
CA GLY A 322 -8.47 15.61 -10.39
C GLY A 322 -9.07 16.88 -9.77
N ASP A 323 -9.76 16.75 -8.62
CA ASP A 323 -10.44 17.86 -7.97
C ASP A 323 -9.62 18.48 -6.81
N GLY A 324 -8.42 17.96 -6.58
CA GLY A 324 -7.51 18.35 -5.50
C GLY A 324 -7.83 17.68 -4.16
N LYS A 325 -8.82 16.79 -4.09
CA LYS A 325 -9.12 15.99 -2.90
C LYS A 325 -8.67 14.56 -3.12
N ARG A 326 -8.36 13.89 -2.01
CA ARG A 326 -7.92 12.51 -2.04
C ARG A 326 -9.09 11.57 -1.82
N GLU A 327 -9.15 10.51 -2.61
CA GLU A 327 -10.01 9.37 -2.42
C GLU A 327 -9.23 8.19 -1.87
N VAL A 328 -9.95 7.22 -1.29
CA VAL A 328 -9.39 5.93 -0.90
C VAL A 328 -10.00 4.83 -1.75
N VAL A 329 -9.16 4.10 -2.47
CA VAL A 329 -9.56 2.94 -3.28
C VAL A 329 -9.17 1.65 -2.58
N MET A 330 -10.05 0.65 -2.66
CA MET A 330 -9.89 -0.63 -1.96
C MET A 330 -9.93 -1.80 -2.94
N THR A 331 -9.28 -2.92 -2.61
CA THR A 331 -9.23 -4.12 -3.47
C THR A 331 -10.58 -4.77 -3.77
N PHE A 332 -11.65 -4.39 -3.05
CA PHE A 332 -13.03 -4.78 -3.36
C PHE A 332 -13.69 -3.92 -4.46
N GLY A 333 -13.00 -2.91 -4.98
CA GLY A 333 -13.50 -1.98 -6.00
C GLY A 333 -14.38 -0.87 -5.44
N TYR A 334 -14.27 -0.62 -4.14
CA TYR A 334 -14.96 0.47 -3.46
C TYR A 334 -14.07 1.71 -3.45
N LYS A 335 -14.71 2.87 -3.55
CA LYS A 335 -14.10 4.19 -3.41
C LYS A 335 -14.73 4.89 -2.21
N LEU A 336 -13.88 5.44 -1.33
CA LEU A 336 -14.29 6.27 -0.21
C LEU A 336 -13.84 7.71 -0.48
N SER A 337 -14.77 8.65 -0.36
CA SER A 337 -14.53 10.09 -0.50
C SER A 337 -15.10 10.84 0.70
N TYR A 338 -14.63 12.06 0.93
CA TYR A 338 -15.26 12.98 1.87
C TYR A 338 -15.91 14.16 1.13
N THR A 339 -17.22 14.33 1.30
CA THR A 339 -18.00 15.40 0.67
C THR A 339 -18.65 16.30 1.72
N ASP A 340 -19.41 17.31 1.28
CA ASP A 340 -20.21 18.17 2.17
C ASP A 340 -21.24 17.37 3.00
N ASP A 341 -21.63 16.18 2.53
CA ASP A 341 -22.53 15.25 3.21
C ASP A 341 -21.78 14.24 4.12
N GLY A 342 -20.46 14.42 4.29
CA GLY A 342 -19.57 13.54 5.04
C GLY A 342 -18.98 12.40 4.20
N TYR A 343 -18.56 11.32 4.85
CA TYR A 343 -17.96 10.16 4.18
C TYR A 343 -18.97 9.47 3.25
N GLN A 344 -18.60 9.34 1.98
CA GLN A 344 -19.37 8.66 0.95
C GLN A 344 -18.61 7.43 0.47
N LEU A 345 -19.30 6.30 0.46
CA LEU A 345 -18.79 5.04 -0.07
C LEU A 345 -19.51 4.74 -1.38
N SER A 346 -18.77 4.50 -2.45
CA SER A 346 -19.31 4.10 -3.73
C SER A 346 -18.65 2.83 -4.27
N GLU A 347 -19.33 2.17 -5.21
CA GLU A 347 -18.91 0.89 -5.84
C GLU A 347 -18.30 1.12 -7.23
N ASP A 348 -17.67 2.28 -7.45
CA ASP A 348 -17.28 2.78 -8.78
C ASP A 348 -16.46 1.79 -9.61
N PHE A 349 -15.62 0.97 -8.95
CA PHE A 349 -14.69 0.04 -9.60
C PHE A 349 -15.06 -1.42 -9.35
N LYS A 350 -16.19 -1.68 -8.69
CA LYS A 350 -16.58 -3.02 -8.25
C LYS A 350 -16.72 -3.99 -9.42
N ASP A 351 -17.40 -3.58 -10.48
CA ASP A 351 -17.61 -4.42 -11.65
C ASP A 351 -16.30 -4.77 -12.37
N ILE A 352 -15.34 -3.85 -12.40
CA ILE A 352 -14.01 -4.08 -12.96
C ILE A 352 -13.24 -5.07 -12.08
N PHE A 353 -13.14 -4.79 -10.78
CA PHE A 353 -12.36 -5.60 -9.85
C PHE A 353 -12.98 -6.98 -9.59
N ASP A 354 -14.27 -7.15 -9.86
CA ASP A 354 -14.97 -8.43 -9.84
C ASP A 354 -14.72 -9.27 -11.12
N THR A 355 -13.99 -8.75 -12.11
CA THR A 355 -13.49 -9.57 -13.25
C THR A 355 -12.20 -10.31 -12.91
N TYR A 356 -11.55 -9.95 -11.80
CA TYR A 356 -10.28 -10.54 -11.37
C TYR A 356 -10.48 -11.42 -10.14
N PRO A 357 -9.99 -12.67 -10.16
CA PRO A 357 -10.06 -13.59 -9.02
C PRO A 357 -9.44 -13.03 -7.74
N ALA A 358 -8.35 -12.27 -7.88
CA ALA A 358 -7.66 -11.62 -6.77
C ALA A 358 -7.01 -10.32 -7.23
N ILE A 359 -7.09 -9.31 -6.36
CA ILE A 359 -6.29 -8.08 -6.43
C ILE A 359 -5.37 -8.13 -5.20
N PHE A 360 -4.07 -8.03 -5.41
CA PHE A 360 -3.05 -8.25 -4.37
C PHE A 360 -2.51 -6.96 -3.77
N GLN A 361 -2.41 -5.90 -4.57
CA GLN A 361 -1.90 -4.60 -4.19
C GLN A 361 -2.56 -3.53 -5.07
N ILE A 362 -2.76 -2.33 -4.51
CA ILE A 362 -3.21 -1.14 -5.24
C ILE A 362 -2.29 0.02 -4.91
N GLU A 363 -2.07 0.89 -5.88
CA GLU A 363 -1.42 2.18 -5.70
C GLU A 363 -2.11 3.22 -6.59
N LEU A 364 -2.09 4.48 -6.15
CA LEU A 364 -2.64 5.61 -6.89
C LEU A 364 -1.50 6.56 -7.20
N ALA A 365 -1.32 6.89 -8.49
CA ALA A 365 -0.33 7.84 -8.96
C ALA A 365 -0.67 8.31 -10.38
N ASP A 366 -0.49 9.60 -10.64
CA ASP A 366 -0.55 10.25 -11.96
C ASP A 366 0.64 9.83 -12.83
N VAL A 367 0.58 8.63 -13.41
CA VAL A 367 1.67 8.00 -14.18
C VAL A 367 1.67 8.43 -15.65
N ASP A 368 0.63 9.11 -16.12
CA ASP A 368 0.58 9.67 -17.47
C ASP A 368 0.56 11.22 -17.53
N ASN A 369 0.62 11.87 -16.36
CA ASN A 369 0.75 13.32 -16.17
C ASN A 369 -0.45 14.10 -16.71
N ASP A 370 -1.67 13.57 -16.54
CA ASP A 370 -2.92 14.23 -16.88
C ASP A 370 -3.50 15.07 -15.73
N GLY A 371 -2.94 14.94 -14.53
CA GLY A 371 -3.36 15.64 -13.31
C GLY A 371 -4.37 14.88 -12.47
N LYS A 372 -4.69 13.63 -12.80
CA LYS A 372 -5.44 12.68 -11.99
C LYS A 372 -4.55 11.48 -11.66
N ASP A 373 -4.81 10.84 -10.53
CA ASP A 373 -4.11 9.60 -10.20
C ASP A 373 -4.77 8.39 -10.89
N GLU A 374 -3.98 7.60 -11.63
CA GLU A 374 -4.41 6.31 -12.14
C GLU A 374 -4.49 5.26 -11.02
N ILE A 375 -5.39 4.29 -11.20
CA ILE A 375 -5.44 3.12 -10.32
C ILE A 375 -4.52 2.03 -10.87
N LEU A 376 -3.35 1.90 -10.24
CA LEU A 376 -2.44 0.79 -10.50
C LEU A 376 -2.81 -0.39 -9.62
N PHE A 377 -2.89 -1.59 -10.20
CA PHE A 377 -3.21 -2.78 -9.41
C PHE A 377 -2.55 -4.05 -9.92
N LEU A 378 -2.15 -4.90 -8.98
CA LEU A 378 -1.63 -6.22 -9.24
C LEU A 378 -2.76 -7.24 -9.14
N ALA A 379 -3.05 -7.96 -10.22
CA ALA A 379 -4.12 -8.95 -10.26
C ALA A 379 -3.63 -10.35 -10.63
N GLY A 380 -4.25 -11.36 -10.02
CA GLY A 380 -4.06 -12.78 -10.35
C GLY A 380 -5.02 -13.23 -11.44
N SER A 381 -4.60 -14.23 -12.24
CA SER A 381 -5.28 -14.61 -13.49
C SER A 381 -6.05 -15.94 -13.51
N GLN A 382 -6.09 -16.72 -12.42
CA GLN A 382 -6.76 -18.03 -12.42
C GLN A 382 -7.82 -18.19 -11.32
N ASP A 383 -8.88 -18.93 -11.66
CA ASP A 383 -10.07 -19.20 -10.84
C ASP A 383 -9.91 -20.40 -9.87
N GLU A 384 -8.73 -21.03 -9.78
CA GLU A 384 -8.59 -22.23 -8.95
C GLU A 384 -8.24 -21.90 -7.49
N TYR A 385 -9.18 -22.25 -6.60
CA TYR A 385 -9.21 -22.00 -5.17
C TYR A 385 -8.17 -22.76 -4.33
N GLU A 386 -7.17 -23.38 -4.93
CA GLU A 386 -6.22 -24.22 -4.22
C GLU A 386 -4.77 -23.77 -4.44
N PHE A 387 -4.27 -23.06 -3.42
CA PHE A 387 -2.90 -22.58 -3.21
C PHE A 387 -2.46 -21.32 -3.98
N LEU A 388 -2.06 -20.30 -3.21
CA LEU A 388 -1.40 -19.05 -3.62
C LEU A 388 -0.11 -19.22 -4.46
N MET A 389 0.25 -20.44 -4.85
CA MET A 389 1.56 -20.77 -5.40
C MET A 389 1.61 -20.73 -6.94
N ASP A 390 0.47 -20.70 -7.64
CA ASP A 390 0.42 -20.81 -9.12
C ASP A 390 -0.30 -19.66 -9.84
N TYR A 391 -0.59 -18.54 -9.15
CA TYR A 391 -1.15 -17.37 -9.83
C TYR A 391 -0.12 -16.73 -10.75
N GLN A 392 -0.35 -16.80 -12.06
CA GLN A 392 0.26 -15.82 -12.95
C GLN A 392 -0.33 -14.45 -12.62
N SER A 393 0.54 -13.51 -12.27
CA SER A 393 0.15 -12.16 -11.86
C SER A 393 0.48 -11.16 -12.96
N TYR A 394 -0.39 -10.15 -13.09
CA TYR A 394 -0.28 -9.09 -14.07
C TYR A 394 -0.48 -7.74 -13.38
N LEU A 395 0.33 -6.77 -13.78
CA LEU A 395 0.20 -5.38 -13.37
C LEU A 395 -0.66 -4.65 -14.39
N TYR A 396 -1.66 -3.92 -13.90
CA TYR A 396 -2.61 -3.14 -14.69
C TYR A 396 -2.63 -1.69 -14.23
N MET A 397 -3.01 -0.82 -15.17
CA MET A 397 -3.36 0.57 -14.96
C MET A 397 -4.81 0.73 -15.39
N LEU A 398 -5.60 1.38 -14.53
CA LEU A 398 -6.98 1.77 -14.79
C LEU A 398 -7.05 3.30 -14.73
N ASP A 399 -7.41 3.90 -15.85
CA ASP A 399 -7.53 5.33 -16.07
C ASP A 399 -9.03 5.71 -16.23
N ILE A 400 -9.40 6.87 -15.67
CA ILE A 400 -10.76 7.42 -15.62
C ILE A 400 -10.83 8.65 -16.52
N GLU A 401 -11.41 8.50 -17.71
CA GLU A 401 -11.52 9.58 -18.72
C GLU A 401 -12.36 10.78 -18.26
#